data_AF-A0A1D7QN00-F1
#
_entry.id   AF-A0A1D7QN00-F1
#
_cell.length_a   1.000
_cell.length_b   1.000
_cell.length_c   1.000
_cell.angle_alpha   90.00
_cell.angle_beta   90.00
_cell.angle_gamma   90.00
#
_symmetry.space_group_name_H-M   'P 1'
#
loop_
_entity.id
_entity.type
_entity.pdbx_description
1 polymer ?
#
loop_
_entity_poly.entity_id
_entity_poly.type
_entity_poly.pdbx_seq_one_letter_code
_entity_poly.pdbx_strand_id
1 'polypeptide(L)'
;MDYQLFCYHSPTGRPNLIEALEVMECELHFRQGSIGHKKKKLASKLAATNPQLRILSHDFKEIALLQNISENEARARFDFIQIQSLDRGTNVSIVIFDTTISIDIPFKLIEQKQTHVLREVKAYLNIIMDETAYFVFDAEAERVYSAETIGSFNFNLLRSRAKMTANTDKENGRPWWKFWGKNDHNFCF
;
A
#
# COMPACT_ATOMS: atom_id res chain seq x y z
N MET A 1 9.54 7.38 8.59
CA MET A 1 8.30 6.68 8.97
C MET A 1 7.22 7.23 8.05
N ASP A 2 6.43 6.33 7.49
CA ASP A 2 5.44 6.67 6.48
C ASP A 2 4.05 6.41 7.07
N TYR A 3 3.07 7.20 6.65
CA TYR A 3 1.66 6.97 6.95
C TYR A 3 1.14 5.96 5.93
N GLN A 4 0.53 4.87 6.41
CA GLN A 4 0.12 3.76 5.57
C GLN A 4 -1.40 3.64 5.53
N LEU A 5 -1.92 3.48 4.32
CA LEU A 5 -3.31 3.11 4.06
C LEU A 5 -3.34 1.79 3.30
N PHE A 6 -4.31 0.94 3.63
CA PHE A 6 -4.52 -0.34 2.97
C PHE A 6 -5.91 -0.38 2.36
N CYS A 7 -6.02 -0.75 1.09
CA CYS A 7 -7.30 -1.02 0.46
C CYS A 7 -7.48 -2.53 0.36
N TYR A 8 -8.65 -3.03 0.77
CA TYR A 8 -8.93 -4.46 0.83
C TYR A 8 -10.36 -4.77 0.39
N HIS A 9 -10.57 -6.01 -0.07
CA HIS A 9 -11.89 -6.54 -0.35
C HIS A 9 -12.51 -7.12 0.93
N SER A 10 -13.74 -6.70 1.27
CA SER A 10 -14.50 -7.29 2.37
C SER A 10 -15.40 -8.43 1.86
N PRO A 11 -15.27 -9.67 2.37
CA PRO A 11 -16.22 -10.74 2.08
C PRO A 11 -17.65 -10.44 2.52
N THR A 12 -17.83 -9.60 3.55
CA THR A 12 -19.16 -9.20 4.04
C THR A 12 -19.77 -8.03 3.27
N GLY A 13 -19.02 -7.45 2.31
CA GLY A 13 -19.49 -6.35 1.46
C GLY A 13 -19.68 -5.02 2.20
N ARG A 14 -19.09 -4.86 3.39
CA ARG A 14 -19.21 -3.67 4.23
C ARG A 14 -17.88 -3.34 4.92
N PRO A 15 -17.63 -2.07 5.31
CA PRO A 15 -16.40 -1.73 6.01
C PRO A 15 -16.33 -2.47 7.36
N ASN A 16 -15.27 -3.26 7.57
CA ASN A 16 -15.12 -4.11 8.75
C ASN A 16 -13.67 -4.10 9.24
N LEU A 17 -13.44 -3.55 10.44
CA LEU A 17 -12.11 -3.40 11.03
C LEU A 17 -11.41 -4.73 11.27
N ILE A 18 -12.14 -5.76 11.71
CA ILE A 18 -11.53 -7.07 12.00
C ILE A 18 -11.00 -7.70 10.71
N GLU A 19 -11.78 -7.67 9.63
CA GLU A 19 -11.34 -8.15 8.32
C GLU A 19 -10.11 -7.36 7.82
N ALA A 20 -10.08 -6.05 8.02
CA ALA A 20 -8.93 -5.24 7.63
C ALA A 20 -7.64 -5.62 8.38
N LEU A 21 -7.75 -5.89 9.68
CA LEU A 21 -6.61 -6.35 10.50
C LEU A 21 -6.16 -7.75 10.10
N GLU A 22 -7.10 -8.67 9.84
CA GLU A 22 -6.79 -10.01 9.34
C GLU A 22 -6.06 -9.98 7.98
N VAL A 23 -6.46 -9.07 7.07
CA VAL A 23 -5.77 -8.87 5.79
C VAL A 23 -4.32 -8.43 5.99
N MET A 24 -4.05 -7.60 7.01
CA MET A 24 -2.69 -7.15 7.32
C MET A 24 -1.83 -8.23 7.99
N GLU A 25 -2.43 -9.10 8.79
CA GLU A 25 -1.71 -10.16 9.52
C GLU A 25 -1.49 -11.42 8.67
N CYS A 26 -2.41 -11.75 7.76
CA CYS A 26 -2.41 -12.99 6.99
C CYS A 26 -2.41 -12.72 5.47
N GLU A 27 -1.22 -12.71 4.84
CA GLU A 27 -1.07 -12.58 3.37
C GLU A 27 -1.83 -13.69 2.58
N LEU A 28 -2.05 -14.85 3.19
CA LEU A 28 -2.60 -16.03 2.51
C LEU A 28 -4.13 -16.03 2.39
N HIS A 29 -4.87 -15.25 3.17
CA HIS A 29 -6.30 -15.53 3.41
C HIS A 29 -7.29 -14.88 2.43
N PHE A 30 -6.86 -13.92 1.60
CA PHE A 30 -7.80 -13.15 0.78
C PHE A 30 -7.59 -13.32 -0.72
N ARG A 31 -7.57 -14.56 -1.24
CA ARG A 31 -7.59 -14.79 -2.70
C ARG A 31 -8.94 -14.47 -3.36
N GLN A 32 -10.02 -14.35 -2.59
CA GLN A 32 -11.32 -13.91 -3.10
C GLN A 32 -11.36 -12.38 -3.23
N GLY A 33 -11.81 -11.88 -4.38
CA GLY A 33 -11.81 -10.44 -4.68
C GLY A 33 -10.57 -9.94 -5.43
N SER A 34 -9.80 -10.84 -6.05
CA SER A 34 -8.60 -10.47 -6.82
C SER A 34 -8.92 -9.51 -7.98
N ILE A 35 -8.15 -8.42 -8.07
CA ILE A 35 -8.16 -7.46 -9.16
C ILE A 35 -7.11 -7.77 -10.23
N GLY A 36 -6.53 -8.98 -10.26
CA GLY A 36 -5.39 -9.34 -11.12
C GLY A 36 -5.51 -8.84 -12.58
N HIS A 37 -6.66 -9.06 -13.21
CA HIS A 37 -6.94 -8.59 -14.59
C HIS A 37 -7.15 -7.07 -14.71
N LYS A 38 -7.54 -6.39 -13.62
CA LYS A 38 -7.75 -4.95 -13.55
C LYS A 38 -6.52 -4.17 -13.06
N LYS A 39 -5.49 -4.81 -12.46
CA LYS A 39 -4.29 -4.14 -11.91
C LYS A 39 -3.71 -3.11 -12.87
N LYS A 40 -3.46 -3.52 -14.12
CA LYS A 40 -2.88 -2.64 -15.17
C LYS A 40 -3.79 -1.47 -15.55
N LYS A 41 -5.11 -1.71 -15.64
CA LYS A 41 -6.11 -0.67 -15.94
C LYS A 41 -6.17 0.35 -14.80
N LEU A 42 -6.25 -0.12 -13.55
CA LEU A 42 -6.25 0.73 -12.37
C LEU A 42 -4.97 1.56 -12.28
N ALA A 43 -3.81 0.93 -12.46
CA ALA A 43 -2.53 1.62 -12.45
C ALA A 43 -2.44 2.72 -13.51
N SER A 44 -2.92 2.45 -14.72
CA SER A 44 -2.97 3.44 -15.80
C SER A 44 -3.90 4.61 -15.45
N LYS A 45 -5.04 4.34 -14.81
CA LYS A 45 -6.00 5.38 -14.38
C LYS A 45 -5.41 6.26 -13.28
N LEU A 46 -4.73 5.66 -12.30
CA LEU A 46 -4.02 6.41 -11.24
C LEU A 46 -2.90 7.28 -11.82
N ALA A 47 -2.09 6.74 -12.74
CA ALA A 47 -1.03 7.50 -13.39
C ALA A 47 -1.57 8.66 -14.26
N ALA A 48 -2.76 8.50 -14.86
CA ALA A 48 -3.39 9.55 -15.64
C ALA A 48 -3.89 10.73 -14.77
N THR A 49 -4.24 10.49 -13.51
CA THR A 49 -4.73 11.56 -12.61
C THR A 49 -3.65 12.48 -12.06
N ASN A 50 -2.40 12.03 -11.99
CA ASN A 50 -1.30 12.89 -11.60
C ASN A 50 -0.09 12.65 -12.54
N PRO A 51 0.27 13.63 -13.39
CA PRO A 51 1.40 13.50 -14.31
C PRO A 51 2.76 13.26 -13.66
N GLN A 52 2.90 13.40 -12.33
CA GLN A 52 4.12 13.07 -11.58
C GLN A 52 4.19 11.60 -11.17
N LEU A 53 3.06 10.88 -11.14
CA LEU A 53 3.03 9.45 -10.89
C LEU A 53 3.60 8.69 -12.09
N ARG A 54 4.45 7.70 -11.79
CA ARG A 54 5.02 6.79 -12.76
C ARG A 54 4.84 5.37 -12.28
N ILE A 55 4.45 4.50 -13.21
CA ILE A 55 4.45 3.06 -12.98
C ILE A 55 5.92 2.62 -13.06
N LEU A 56 6.40 1.97 -12.01
CA LEU A 56 7.74 1.40 -11.97
C LEU A 56 7.71 0.01 -12.63
N SER A 57 8.68 -0.23 -13.50
CA SER A 57 8.90 -1.53 -14.13
C SER A 57 9.94 -2.32 -13.33
N HIS A 58 9.67 -3.59 -13.03
CA HIS A 58 10.63 -4.50 -12.43
C HIS A 58 11.47 -5.19 -13.51
N ASP A 59 12.80 -5.13 -13.38
CA ASP A 59 13.70 -6.00 -14.15
C ASP A 59 13.81 -7.35 -13.41
N PHE A 60 12.95 -8.30 -13.79
CA PHE A 60 12.92 -9.61 -13.15
C PHE A 60 14.22 -10.39 -13.34
N LYS A 61 14.99 -10.13 -14.39
CA LYS A 61 16.26 -10.80 -14.64
C LYS A 61 17.33 -10.29 -13.68
N GLU A 62 17.38 -8.98 -13.47
CA GLU A 62 18.25 -8.37 -12.48
C GLU A 62 17.88 -8.83 -11.05
N ILE A 63 16.58 -8.81 -10.71
CA ILE A 63 16.09 -9.29 -9.41
C ILE A 63 16.45 -10.77 -9.19
N ALA A 64 16.25 -11.62 -10.20
CA ALA A 64 16.58 -13.03 -10.13
C ALA A 64 18.08 -13.27 -9.87
N LEU A 65 18.93 -12.49 -10.54
CA LEU A 65 20.39 -12.54 -10.35
C LEU A 65 20.79 -12.07 -8.95
N LEU A 66 20.23 -10.95 -8.47
CA LEU A 66 20.54 -10.39 -7.15
C LEU A 66 20.06 -11.28 -5.99
N GLN A 67 18.94 -11.99 -6.17
CA GLN A 67 18.36 -12.86 -5.13
C GLN A 67 18.74 -14.33 -5.28
N ASN A 68 19.49 -14.70 -6.32
CA ASN A 68 19.86 -16.08 -6.64
C ASN A 68 18.63 -17.01 -6.74
N ILE A 69 17.61 -16.56 -7.46
CA ILE A 69 16.37 -17.31 -7.75
C ILE A 69 16.16 -17.40 -9.26
N SER A 70 15.20 -18.22 -9.71
CA SER A 70 14.83 -18.24 -11.13
C SER A 70 14.07 -16.97 -11.54
N GLU A 71 14.14 -16.57 -12.81
CA GLU A 71 13.35 -15.44 -13.32
C GLU A 71 11.85 -15.68 -13.16
N ASN A 72 11.38 -16.92 -13.32
CA ASN A 72 9.98 -17.28 -13.10
C ASN A 72 9.57 -17.09 -11.64
N GLU A 73 10.44 -17.44 -10.70
CA GLU A 73 10.21 -17.21 -9.28
C GLU A 73 10.23 -15.71 -8.94
N ALA A 74 11.15 -14.93 -9.53
CA ALA A 74 11.13 -13.48 -9.40
C ALA A 74 9.82 -12.88 -9.94
N ARG A 75 9.34 -13.31 -11.10
CA ARG A 75 8.04 -12.89 -11.65
C ARG A 75 6.88 -13.22 -10.72
N ALA A 76 6.88 -14.40 -10.11
CA ALA A 76 5.83 -14.81 -9.18
C ALA A 76 5.88 -14.03 -7.86
N ARG A 77 7.08 -13.81 -7.30
CA ARG A 77 7.28 -13.06 -6.04
C ARG A 77 7.01 -11.57 -6.19
N PHE A 78 7.25 -11.00 -7.38
CA PHE A 78 7.12 -9.58 -7.68
C PHE A 78 5.95 -9.29 -8.63
N ASP A 79 4.86 -10.07 -8.56
CA ASP A 79 3.64 -9.81 -9.34
C ASP A 79 2.75 -8.71 -8.71
N PHE A 80 3.35 -7.52 -8.56
CA PHE A 80 2.65 -6.32 -8.16
C PHE A 80 2.99 -5.18 -9.10
N ILE A 81 2.15 -4.13 -9.09
CA ILE A 81 2.44 -2.89 -9.80
C ILE A 81 2.73 -1.81 -8.78
N GLN A 82 3.94 -1.27 -8.81
CA GLN A 82 4.30 -0.12 -8.01
C GLN A 82 4.16 1.17 -8.81
N ILE A 83 3.55 2.17 -8.20
CA ILE A 83 3.38 3.52 -8.74
C ILE A 83 4.00 4.48 -7.75
N GLN A 84 4.86 5.37 -8.22
CA GLN A 84 5.52 6.34 -7.35
C GLN A 84 5.53 7.72 -8.00
N SER A 85 5.39 8.77 -7.19
CA SER A 85 5.67 10.13 -7.66
C SER A 85 7.18 10.28 -7.83
N LEU A 86 7.65 10.61 -9.03
CA LEU A 86 9.02 11.05 -9.22
C LEU A 86 9.17 12.51 -8.75
N ASP A 87 10.41 12.87 -8.38
CA ASP A 87 10.91 14.15 -7.85
C ASP A 87 9.97 15.37 -7.77
N ARG A 88 10.02 16.06 -6.61
CA ARG A 88 9.31 17.32 -6.23
C ARG A 88 7.80 17.20 -5.96
N GLY A 89 7.21 16.02 -6.10
CA GLY A 89 5.82 15.74 -5.75
C GLY A 89 5.58 15.42 -4.27
N THR A 90 4.47 14.75 -3.99
CA THR A 90 4.06 14.27 -2.65
C THR A 90 4.75 12.98 -2.23
N ASN A 91 5.65 12.44 -3.06
CA ASN A 91 6.39 11.18 -2.85
C ASN A 91 5.52 10.02 -2.35
N VAL A 92 4.24 10.01 -2.74
CA VAL A 92 3.33 8.91 -2.47
C VAL A 92 3.77 7.70 -3.28
N SER A 93 3.83 6.54 -2.63
CA SER A 93 4.03 5.24 -3.25
C SER A 93 2.74 4.44 -3.14
N ILE A 94 2.29 3.84 -4.23
CA ILE A 94 1.12 2.97 -4.28
C ILE A 94 1.60 1.61 -4.78
N VAL A 95 1.29 0.53 -4.05
CA VAL A 95 1.61 -0.83 -4.48
C VAL A 95 0.31 -1.59 -4.65
N ILE A 96 0.08 -2.09 -5.87
CA ILE A 96 -1.14 -2.80 -6.25
C ILE A 96 -0.80 -4.29 -6.34
N PHE A 97 -1.24 -5.05 -5.34
CA PHE A 97 -1.24 -6.51 -5.36
C PHE A 97 -2.55 -7.01 -5.98
N ASP A 98 -2.67 -8.33 -6.12
CA ASP A 98 -3.90 -8.94 -6.60
C ASP A 98 -5.08 -8.69 -5.66
N THR A 99 -4.84 -8.67 -4.36
CA THR A 99 -5.90 -8.75 -3.34
C THR A 99 -5.96 -7.52 -2.45
N THR A 100 -4.91 -6.72 -2.48
CA THR A 100 -4.73 -5.53 -1.64
C THR A 100 -4.03 -4.42 -2.41
N ILE A 101 -4.20 -3.19 -1.93
CA ILE A 101 -3.45 -2.04 -2.42
C ILE A 101 -2.91 -1.29 -1.22
N SER A 102 -1.60 -1.06 -1.14
CA SER A 102 -1.03 -0.19 -0.11
C SER A 102 -0.75 1.20 -0.68
N ILE A 103 -0.93 2.22 0.15
CA ILE A 103 -0.51 3.60 -0.12
C ILE A 103 0.38 4.05 1.02
N ASP A 104 1.63 4.34 0.70
CA ASP A 104 2.64 4.84 1.63
C ASP A 104 2.88 6.33 1.38
N ILE A 105 2.77 7.13 2.44
CA ILE A 105 2.86 8.58 2.38
C ILE A 105 3.96 9.04 3.36
N PRO A 106 5.05 9.66 2.89
CA PRO A 106 6.11 10.10 3.78
C PRO A 106 5.63 11.13 4.80
N PHE A 107 5.82 10.86 6.10
CA PHE A 107 5.26 11.68 7.17
C PHE A 107 5.73 13.14 7.11
N LYS A 108 7.00 13.37 6.75
CA LYS A 108 7.59 14.70 6.56
C LYS A 108 6.78 15.57 5.60
N LEU A 109 6.16 14.97 4.57
CA LEU A 109 5.37 15.70 3.60
C LEU A 109 3.98 16.04 4.13
N ILE A 110 3.41 15.17 4.98
CA ILE A 110 2.13 15.46 5.63
C ILE A 110 2.29 16.69 6.53
N GLU A 111 3.37 16.81 7.30
CA GLU A 111 3.58 17.98 8.17
C GLU A 111 3.79 19.29 7.39
N GLN A 112 4.41 19.22 6.21
CA GLN A 112 4.72 20.42 5.41
C GLN A 112 3.55 20.86 4.52
N LYS A 113 2.75 19.91 4.00
CA LYS A 113 1.76 20.15 2.94
C LYS A 113 0.48 19.33 3.15
N GLN A 114 0.02 19.18 4.40
CA GLN A 114 -1.08 18.29 4.79
C GLN A 114 -2.30 18.38 3.87
N THR A 115 -2.84 19.57 3.64
CA THR A 115 -4.06 19.77 2.82
C THR A 115 -3.86 19.31 1.38
N HIS A 116 -2.69 19.56 0.80
CA HIS A 116 -2.37 19.17 -0.57
C HIS A 116 -2.23 17.66 -0.69
N VAL A 117 -1.44 17.04 0.21
CA VAL A 117 -1.25 15.58 0.27
C VAL A 117 -2.58 14.86 0.51
N LEU A 118 -3.39 15.36 1.46
CA LEU A 118 -4.70 14.78 1.79
C LEU A 118 -5.64 14.80 0.58
N ARG A 119 -5.67 15.90 -0.17
CA ARG A 119 -6.50 16.02 -1.37
C ARG A 119 -6.07 15.03 -2.46
N GLU A 120 -4.78 14.88 -2.69
CA GLU A 120 -4.26 13.91 -3.67
C GLU A 120 -4.57 12.47 -3.25
N VAL A 121 -4.30 12.13 -2.00
CA VAL A 121 -4.58 10.80 -1.46
C VAL A 121 -6.06 10.47 -1.55
N LYS A 122 -6.95 11.40 -1.20
CA LYS A 122 -8.41 11.22 -1.40
C LYS A 122 -8.78 10.96 -2.86
N ALA A 123 -8.15 11.65 -3.81
CA ALA A 123 -8.40 11.42 -5.22
C ALA A 123 -7.98 10.00 -5.64
N TYR A 124 -6.82 9.52 -5.19
CA TYR A 124 -6.37 8.16 -5.47
C TYR A 124 -7.30 7.11 -4.83
N LEU A 125 -7.70 7.31 -3.57
CA LEU A 125 -8.61 6.40 -2.86
C LEU A 125 -9.97 6.31 -3.55
N ASN A 126 -10.54 7.43 -4.00
CA ASN A 126 -11.80 7.42 -4.75
C ASN A 126 -11.68 6.58 -6.03
N ILE A 127 -10.61 6.76 -6.81
CA ILE A 127 -10.38 5.97 -8.04
C ILE A 127 -10.27 4.48 -7.73
N ILE A 128 -9.57 4.12 -6.65
CA ILE A 128 -9.41 2.73 -6.22
C ILE A 128 -10.77 2.15 -5.87
N MET A 129 -11.51 2.79 -4.96
CA MET A 129 -12.82 2.29 -4.51
C MET A 129 -13.83 2.17 -5.67
N ASP A 130 -13.83 3.13 -6.61
CA ASP A 130 -14.71 3.11 -7.78
C ASP A 130 -14.41 1.93 -8.73
N GLU A 131 -13.14 1.55 -8.91
CA GLU A 131 -12.76 0.48 -9.83
C GLU A 131 -12.78 -0.92 -9.19
N THR A 132 -12.63 -1.02 -7.87
CA THR A 132 -12.43 -2.29 -7.16
C THR A 132 -13.52 -2.65 -6.15
N ALA A 133 -14.37 -1.69 -5.75
CA ALA A 133 -15.28 -1.83 -4.62
C ALA A 133 -14.58 -2.17 -3.28
N TYR A 134 -13.30 -1.82 -3.15
CA TYR A 134 -12.53 -2.04 -1.92
C TYR A 134 -12.92 -1.02 -0.83
N PHE A 135 -12.61 -1.37 0.41
CA PHE A 135 -12.65 -0.48 1.56
C PHE A 135 -11.24 -0.02 1.91
N VAL A 136 -11.12 1.14 2.55
CA VAL A 136 -9.83 1.72 2.95
C VAL A 136 -9.66 1.58 4.45
N PHE A 137 -8.60 0.92 4.87
CA PHE A 137 -8.16 0.86 6.25
C PHE A 137 -7.02 1.85 6.51
N ASP A 138 -7.21 2.68 7.52
CA ASP A 138 -6.20 3.57 8.09
C ASP A 138 -5.63 2.95 9.35
N ALA A 139 -4.39 2.48 9.27
CA ALA A 139 -3.71 1.80 10.36
C ALA A 139 -3.35 2.73 11.53
N GLU A 140 -3.15 4.02 11.27
CA GLU A 140 -2.81 4.99 12.31
C GLU A 140 -4.05 5.47 13.08
N ALA A 141 -5.20 5.54 12.41
CA ALA A 141 -6.50 5.85 13.04
C ALA A 141 -7.30 4.62 13.50
N GLU A 142 -6.87 3.40 13.15
CA GLU A 142 -7.61 2.15 13.33
C GLU A 142 -9.05 2.24 12.81
N ARG A 143 -9.22 2.80 11.60
CA ARG A 143 -10.53 3.10 11.03
C ARG A 143 -10.66 2.60 9.61
N VAL A 144 -11.83 2.08 9.28
CA VAL A 144 -12.20 1.67 7.92
C VAL A 144 -13.16 2.68 7.29
N TYR A 145 -12.95 2.95 6.01
CA TYR A 145 -13.74 3.87 5.19
C TYR A 145 -14.33 3.14 3.99
N SER A 146 -15.53 3.56 3.62
CA SER A 146 -16.25 3.24 2.38
C SER A 146 -16.26 4.46 1.46
N ALA A 147 -16.71 4.29 0.21
CA ALA A 147 -16.92 5.40 -0.72
C ALA A 147 -17.82 6.52 -0.14
N GLU A 148 -18.79 6.16 0.70
CA GLU A 148 -19.71 7.12 1.35
C GLU A 148 -19.03 7.91 2.48
N THR A 149 -18.07 7.30 3.17
CA THR A 149 -17.47 7.86 4.39
C THR A 149 -16.08 8.46 4.16
N ILE A 150 -15.45 8.19 3.01
CA ILE A 150 -14.11 8.71 2.66
C ILE A 150 -14.02 10.24 2.66
N GLY A 151 -15.13 10.94 2.45
CA GLY A 151 -15.19 12.40 2.56
C GLY A 151 -14.70 12.89 3.92
N SER A 152 -14.93 12.11 4.98
CA SER A 152 -14.50 12.40 6.35
C SER A 152 -13.05 11.99 6.67
N PHE A 153 -12.35 11.31 5.76
CA PHE A 153 -10.97 10.89 5.98
C PHE A 153 -10.04 12.09 6.24
N ASN A 154 -9.18 11.96 7.25
CA ASN A 154 -8.15 12.92 7.58
C ASN A 154 -7.00 12.18 8.29
N PHE A 155 -5.77 12.67 8.14
CA PHE A 155 -4.62 12.03 8.75
C PHE A 155 -4.66 12.12 10.27
N ASN A 156 -4.55 10.98 10.95
CA ASN A 156 -4.37 10.91 12.40
C ASN A 156 -2.88 10.80 12.74
N LEU A 157 -2.23 11.94 12.98
CA LEU A 157 -0.79 12.01 13.20
C LEU A 157 -0.35 11.72 14.64
N LEU A 158 -1.29 11.49 15.57
CA LEU A 158 -0.97 11.35 17.00
C LEU A 158 -0.13 10.11 17.29
N ARG A 159 -0.52 8.95 16.73
CA ARG A 159 0.24 7.69 16.91
C ARG A 159 1.60 7.74 16.22
N SER A 160 1.65 8.27 15.00
CA SER A 160 2.91 8.41 14.28
C SER A 160 3.91 9.31 15.01
N ARG A 161 3.44 10.39 15.65
CA ARG A 161 4.28 11.26 16.49
C ARG A 161 4.82 10.54 17.72
N ALA A 162 3.97 9.78 18.42
CA ALA A 162 4.40 8.99 19.58
C ALA A 162 5.46 7.94 19.21
N LYS A 163 5.33 7.30 18.02
CA LYS A 163 6.34 6.37 17.50
C LYS A 163 7.65 7.07 17.14
N MET A 164 7.61 8.30 16.59
CA MET A 164 8.83 9.07 16.30
C MET A 164 9.60 9.45 17.56
N THR A 165 8.92 9.85 18.63
CA THR A 165 9.56 10.16 19.92
C THR A 165 10.10 8.93 20.63
N ALA A 166 9.55 7.74 20.36
CA ALA A 166 10.05 6.49 20.93
C ALA A 166 11.25 5.92 20.13
N ASN A 167 11.33 6.18 18.82
CA ASN A 167 12.39 5.64 17.94
C ASN A 167 13.70 6.43 17.98
N THR A 168 13.75 7.61 18.60
CA THR A 168 15.04 8.28 18.92
C THR A 168 15.94 7.43 19.82
N ASP A 169 15.40 6.39 20.47
CA ASP A 169 16.17 5.45 21.30
C ASP A 169 16.40 4.06 20.66
N LYS A 170 15.87 3.79 19.45
CA LYS A 170 15.98 2.46 18.79
C LYS A 170 16.12 2.57 17.27
N GLU A 171 17.25 3.08 16.78
CA GLU A 171 17.70 2.80 15.41
C GLU A 171 18.10 1.33 15.30
N ASN A 172 17.17 0.45 14.91
CA ASN A 172 17.44 -0.83 14.22
C ASN A 172 16.17 -1.55 13.72
N GLY A 173 15.08 -0.82 13.45
CA GLY A 173 13.92 -1.39 12.75
C GLY A 173 14.24 -1.66 11.29
N ARG A 174 14.29 -2.94 10.88
CA ARG A 174 14.56 -3.30 9.48
C ARG A 174 13.46 -2.72 8.57
N PRO A 175 13.82 -2.15 7.42
CA PRO A 175 12.83 -1.67 6.45
C PRO A 175 12.00 -2.83 5.88
N TRP A 176 10.74 -2.57 5.56
CA TRP A 176 9.73 -3.57 5.16
C TRP A 176 10.14 -4.40 3.92
N TRP A 177 10.96 -3.86 3.03
CA TRP A 177 11.48 -4.63 1.88
C TRP A 177 12.47 -5.74 2.28
N LYS A 178 12.99 -5.76 3.52
CA LYS A 178 13.84 -6.86 4.02
C LYS A 178 13.03 -8.09 4.50
N PHE A 179 11.70 -8.04 4.53
CA PHE A 179 10.88 -9.23 4.80
C PHE A 179 10.94 -10.25 3.66
N TRP A 180 11.13 -9.81 2.41
CA TRP A 180 11.15 -10.68 1.23
C TRP A 180 12.46 -11.47 1.04
N GLY A 181 13.47 -11.24 1.88
CA GLY A 181 14.85 -11.69 1.66
C GLY A 181 15.33 -12.90 2.47
N LYS A 182 14.49 -13.53 3.30
CA LYS A 182 14.88 -14.75 4.01
C LYS A 182 13.88 -15.88 3.79
N ASN A 183 14.37 -16.92 3.12
CA ASN A 183 13.82 -18.27 3.16
C ASN A 183 13.86 -18.77 4.61
N ASP A 184 12.85 -18.44 5.41
CA ASP A 184 12.53 -19.26 6.57
C ASP A 184 11.61 -20.38 6.06
N HIS A 185 12.25 -21.50 5.71
CA HIS A 185 11.59 -22.79 5.54
C HIS A 185 10.91 -23.15 6.87
N ASN A 186 9.69 -22.70 7.07
CA ASN A 186 8.74 -23.32 7.99
C ASN A 186 7.38 -23.29 7.30
N PHE A 187 7.16 -24.32 6.47
CA PHE A 187 5.83 -24.72 6.08
C PHE A 187 5.10 -25.19 7.34
N CYS A 188 4.16 -24.39 7.84
CA CYS A 188 3.12 -24.93 8.71
C CYS A 188 2.14 -25.71 7.83
N PHE A 189 2.09 -27.02 8.08
CA PHE A 189 1.07 -27.95 7.58
C PHE A 189 -0.30 -27.66 8.22
#